data_AF-A0A1N6IJR6-F1
#
_entry.id   AF-A0A1N6IJR6-F1
#
_cell.length_a   1.000
_cell.length_b   1.000
_cell.length_c   1.000
_cell.angle_alpha   90.00
_cell.angle_beta   90.00
_cell.angle_gamma   90.00
#
_symmetry.space_group_name_H-M   'P 1'
#
loop_
_entity.id
_entity.type
_entity.pdbx_description
1 polymer ?
#
loop_
_entity_poly.entity_id
_entity_poly.type
_entity_poly.pdbx_seq_one_letter_code
_entity_poly.pdbx_strand_id
1 'polypeptide(L)'
;MSWTLYQNLPAKLTPDEDRGIFLVSIQSPTAAAIGYTDVVVRKVEDLLAPYRENGAVEDIVSMVGQYGEANRALMVAVMSPWAERDLSPREIINELCPDFAQIMLASVRAFVPSGPGAGGGGSPLEVALKAPSFERAAEYSRQLDGRMRASPDIVDVRRDYEMNTPGYDIRVNRERACEIGEDARVISDVMRTFFACGRSR
;
A
#
# COMPACT_ATOMS: atom_id res chain seq x y z
N MET A 1 -42.03 19.73 -0.68
CA MET A 1 -41.22 18.66 -1.29
C MET A 1 -39.71 18.96 -1.30
N SER A 2 -39.26 20.22 -1.23
CA SER A 2 -37.83 20.57 -1.13
C SER A 2 -37.18 20.23 0.22
N TRP A 3 -37.90 20.40 1.34
CA TRP A 3 -37.40 20.09 2.69
C TRP A 3 -37.03 18.62 2.90
N THR A 4 -37.90 17.71 2.44
CA THR A 4 -37.68 16.26 2.47
C THR A 4 -36.55 15.83 1.52
N LEU A 5 -36.36 16.54 0.41
CA LEU A 5 -35.26 16.28 -0.53
C LEU A 5 -33.90 16.68 0.06
N TYR A 6 -33.86 17.80 0.80
CA TYR A 6 -32.65 18.27 1.47
C TYR A 6 -32.18 17.31 2.58
N GLN A 7 -33.09 16.74 3.36
CA GLN A 7 -32.73 15.78 4.42
C GLN A 7 -32.25 14.41 3.89
N ASN A 8 -32.64 14.04 2.66
CA ASN A 8 -32.24 12.79 2.03
C ASN A 8 -31.09 12.96 1.04
N LEU A 9 -30.51 14.16 0.94
CA LEU A 9 -29.40 14.41 0.02
C LEU A 9 -28.10 13.86 0.64
N PRO A 10 -27.40 12.93 -0.03
CA PRO A 10 -26.14 12.40 0.49
C PRO A 10 -25.11 13.53 0.62
N ALA A 11 -24.65 13.80 1.85
CA ALA A 11 -23.59 14.76 2.10
C ALA A 11 -22.24 14.13 1.74
N LYS A 12 -21.68 14.46 0.57
CA LYS A 12 -20.29 14.16 0.20
C LYS A 12 -19.47 15.46 0.27
N LEU A 13 -18.32 15.41 0.93
CA LEU A 13 -17.43 16.57 1.11
C LEU A 13 -16.78 17.04 -0.21
N THR A 14 -16.66 16.16 -1.20
CA THR A 14 -16.17 16.49 -2.55
C THR A 14 -16.83 15.55 -3.56
N PRO A 15 -17.28 16.03 -4.73
CA PRO A 15 -17.74 15.16 -5.80
C PRO A 15 -16.63 14.21 -6.24
N ASP A 16 -17.05 13.06 -6.72
CA ASP A 16 -16.15 12.07 -7.30
C ASP A 16 -15.74 12.53 -8.70
N GLU A 17 -14.60 13.21 -8.78
CA GLU A 17 -14.08 13.79 -10.02
C GLU A 17 -13.17 12.80 -10.77
N ASP A 18 -13.37 12.71 -12.09
CA ASP A 18 -12.48 12.00 -12.99
C ASP A 18 -11.26 12.87 -13.30
N ARG A 19 -10.08 12.38 -12.90
CA ARG A 19 -8.81 13.10 -13.07
C ARG A 19 -7.94 12.54 -14.19
N GLY A 20 -8.44 11.57 -14.95
CA GLY A 20 -7.67 10.90 -15.99
C GLY A 20 -6.44 10.15 -15.44
N ILE A 21 -6.41 9.82 -14.14
CA ILE A 21 -5.36 9.01 -13.55
C ILE A 21 -5.93 8.03 -12.52
N PHE A 22 -5.31 6.87 -12.42
CA PHE A 22 -5.47 5.99 -11.26
C PHE A 22 -4.12 5.41 -10.84
N LEU A 23 -4.06 4.98 -9.60
CA LEU A 23 -2.87 4.45 -8.96
C LEU A 23 -3.10 2.96 -8.66
N VAL A 24 -2.07 2.14 -8.80
CA VAL A 24 -2.07 0.75 -8.36
C VAL A 24 -0.95 0.56 -7.33
N SER A 25 -1.33 0.28 -6.09
CA SER A 25 -0.41 -0.08 -5.02
C SER A 25 -0.23 -1.59 -5.01
N ILE A 26 1.03 -2.02 -4.97
CA ILE A 26 1.43 -3.42 -4.94
C ILE A 26 2.28 -3.65 -3.70
N GLN A 27 1.87 -4.59 -2.85
CA GLN A 27 2.55 -4.96 -1.62
C GLN A 27 2.82 -6.46 -1.61
N SER A 28 4.07 -6.83 -1.83
CA SER A 28 4.58 -8.20 -1.71
C SER A 28 4.85 -8.57 -0.24
N PRO A 29 4.99 -9.87 0.06
CA PRO A 29 5.32 -10.32 1.41
C PRO A 29 6.52 -9.61 2.01
N THR A 30 6.47 -9.43 3.32
CA THR A 30 7.54 -8.78 4.07
C THR A 30 8.87 -9.52 3.86
N ALA A 31 9.93 -8.77 3.55
CA ALA A 31 11.26 -9.26 3.15
C ALA A 31 11.38 -9.87 1.73
N ALA A 32 10.39 -9.68 0.84
CA ALA A 32 10.55 -9.98 -0.57
C ALA A 32 11.69 -9.16 -1.21
N ALA A 33 12.48 -9.81 -2.08
CA ALA A 33 13.51 -9.15 -2.87
C ALA A 33 12.88 -8.26 -3.96
N ILE A 34 13.60 -7.24 -4.43
CA ILE A 34 13.09 -6.31 -5.44
C ILE A 34 12.65 -7.02 -6.73
N GLY A 35 13.39 -8.06 -7.15
CA GLY A 35 13.04 -8.87 -8.32
C GLY A 35 11.77 -9.69 -8.15
N TYR A 36 11.41 -10.05 -6.91
CA TYR A 36 10.13 -10.72 -6.64
C TYR A 36 8.97 -9.76 -6.87
N THR A 37 9.08 -8.53 -6.36
CA THR A 37 8.08 -7.48 -6.58
C THR A 37 7.98 -7.09 -8.05
N ASP A 38 9.10 -7.04 -8.79
CA ASP A 38 9.12 -6.76 -10.24
C ASP A 38 8.30 -7.78 -11.05
N VAL A 39 8.37 -9.07 -10.71
CA VAL A 39 7.56 -10.11 -11.36
C VAL A 39 6.07 -9.85 -11.18
N VAL A 40 5.66 -9.37 -10.01
CA VAL A 40 4.26 -9.01 -9.74
C VAL A 40 3.86 -7.76 -10.55
N VAL A 41 4.72 -6.74 -10.58
CA VAL A 41 4.49 -5.51 -11.34
C VAL A 41 4.26 -5.82 -12.81
N ARG A 42 5.09 -6.66 -13.43
CA ARG A 42 4.91 -7.10 -14.82
C ARG A 42 3.57 -7.78 -15.07
N LYS A 43 3.12 -8.63 -14.14
CA LYS A 43 1.78 -9.24 -14.24
C LYS A 43 0.66 -8.21 -14.20
N VAL A 44 0.81 -7.17 -13.39
CA VAL A 44 -0.16 -6.07 -13.35
C VAL A 44 -0.11 -5.24 -14.63
N GLU A 45 1.08 -5.02 -15.20
CA GLU A 45 1.24 -4.37 -16.51
C GLU A 45 0.58 -5.16 -17.63
N ASP A 46 0.72 -6.49 -17.64
CA ASP A 46 0.08 -7.38 -18.61
C ASP A 46 -1.45 -7.30 -18.54
N LEU A 47 -2.02 -7.20 -17.34
CA LEU A 47 -3.47 -7.00 -17.15
C LEU A 47 -3.95 -5.63 -17.63
N LEU A 48 -3.07 -4.63 -17.63
CA LEU A 48 -3.37 -3.28 -18.12
C LEU A 48 -3.11 -3.10 -19.62
N ALA A 49 -2.40 -4.03 -20.26
CA ALA A 49 -2.09 -3.96 -21.69
C ALA A 49 -3.33 -3.79 -22.59
N PRO A 50 -4.47 -4.50 -22.39
CA PRO A 50 -5.66 -4.30 -23.20
C PRO A 50 -6.23 -2.88 -23.13
N TYR A 51 -6.12 -2.22 -21.97
CA TYR A 51 -6.55 -0.84 -21.76
C TYR A 51 -5.59 0.18 -22.38
N ARG A 52 -4.34 -0.20 -22.65
CA ARG A 52 -3.44 0.60 -23.48
C ARG A 52 -3.73 0.43 -24.96
N GLU A 53 -3.97 -0.82 -25.39
CA GLU A 53 -4.25 -1.15 -26.78
C GLU A 53 -5.56 -0.53 -27.28
N ASN A 54 -6.58 -0.45 -26.42
CA ASN A 54 -7.85 0.20 -26.74
C ASN A 54 -7.81 1.74 -26.61
N GLY A 55 -6.69 2.32 -26.18
CA GLY A 55 -6.51 3.76 -26.04
C GLY A 55 -7.18 4.38 -24.81
N ALA A 56 -7.65 3.60 -23.84
CA ALA A 56 -8.20 4.14 -22.58
C ALA A 56 -7.08 4.63 -21.63
N VAL A 57 -5.90 4.00 -21.70
CA VAL A 57 -4.69 4.33 -20.93
C VAL A 57 -3.58 4.74 -21.90
N GLU A 58 -3.12 5.98 -21.82
CA GLU A 58 -2.02 6.49 -22.65
C GLU A 58 -0.67 5.94 -22.17
N ASP A 59 -0.43 6.07 -20.86
CA ASP A 59 0.87 5.77 -20.28
C ASP A 59 0.78 5.07 -18.93
N ILE A 60 1.78 4.27 -18.64
CA ILE A 60 1.90 3.52 -17.38
C ILE A 60 3.32 3.70 -16.85
N VAL A 61 3.43 4.25 -15.65
CA VAL A 61 4.70 4.43 -14.95
C VAL A 61 4.73 3.53 -13.72
N SER A 62 5.65 2.58 -13.71
CA SER A 62 5.85 1.64 -12.60
C SER A 62 7.07 1.98 -11.76
N MET A 63 6.93 1.98 -10.45
CA MET A 63 7.99 2.28 -9.49
C MET A 63 8.11 1.14 -8.47
N VAL A 64 9.19 0.37 -8.53
CA VAL A 64 9.49 -0.72 -7.58
C VAL A 64 10.44 -0.21 -6.51
N GLY A 65 10.23 -0.59 -5.25
CA GLY A 65 11.06 -0.13 -4.14
C GLY A 65 10.58 1.18 -3.52
N GLN A 66 9.26 1.45 -3.56
CA GLN A 66 8.70 2.71 -3.06
C GLN A 66 9.11 2.93 -1.60
N TYR A 67 9.54 4.16 -1.27
CA TYR A 67 10.05 4.53 0.06
C TYR A 67 11.31 3.73 0.52
N GLY A 68 12.02 3.08 -0.40
CA GLY A 68 13.16 2.22 -0.07
C GLY A 68 12.77 0.81 0.39
N GLU A 69 11.48 0.47 0.33
CA GLU A 69 10.95 -0.85 0.69
C GLU A 69 10.87 -1.75 -0.55
N ALA A 70 11.75 -2.74 -0.64
CA ALA A 70 11.84 -3.64 -1.80
C ALA A 70 10.55 -4.46 -2.08
N ASN A 71 9.69 -4.61 -1.08
CA ASN A 71 8.41 -5.30 -1.16
C ASN A 71 7.23 -4.40 -1.57
N ARG A 72 7.46 -3.09 -1.80
CA ARG A 72 6.43 -2.16 -2.27
C ARG A 72 6.68 -1.71 -3.70
N ALA A 73 5.61 -1.58 -4.46
CA ALA A 73 5.62 -0.89 -5.73
C ALA A 73 4.36 -0.03 -5.89
N LEU A 74 4.51 1.05 -6.66
CA LEU A 74 3.43 1.92 -7.08
C LEU A 74 3.45 2.02 -8.59
N MET A 75 2.28 1.84 -9.19
CA MET A 75 2.06 2.10 -10.61
C MET A 75 1.11 3.26 -10.76
N VAL A 76 1.41 4.13 -11.73
CA VAL A 76 0.58 5.27 -12.11
C VAL A 76 0.12 5.03 -13.53
N ALA A 77 -1.19 4.89 -13.73
CA ALA A 77 -1.80 4.79 -15.04
C ALA A 77 -2.40 6.15 -15.41
N VAL A 78 -1.89 6.72 -16.50
CA VAL A 78 -2.38 7.97 -17.10
C VAL A 78 -3.35 7.61 -18.20
N MET A 79 -4.59 8.09 -18.07
CA MET A 79 -5.69 7.83 -18.98
C MET A 79 -5.84 8.96 -19.99
N SER A 80 -6.37 8.60 -21.15
CA SER A 80 -6.73 9.54 -22.20
C SER A 80 -7.77 10.56 -21.69
N PRO A 81 -7.90 11.73 -22.35
CA PRO A 81 -8.92 12.71 -22.01
C PRO A 81 -10.32 12.08 -21.94
N TRP A 82 -11.16 12.50 -21.00
CA TRP A 82 -12.49 11.89 -20.78
C TRP A 82 -13.39 11.88 -22.02
N ALA A 83 -13.13 12.78 -22.99
CA ALA A 83 -13.92 12.90 -24.21
C ALA A 83 -13.54 11.85 -25.27
N GLU A 84 -12.40 11.18 -25.09
CA GLU A 84 -11.79 10.25 -26.04
C GLU A 84 -11.83 8.80 -25.55
N ARG A 85 -12.46 8.54 -24.39
CA ARG A 85 -12.59 7.22 -23.79
C ARG A 85 -14.00 6.95 -23.29
N ASP A 86 -14.38 5.68 -23.36
CA ASP A 86 -15.71 5.21 -22.94
C ASP A 86 -15.79 4.88 -21.45
N LEU A 87 -14.66 4.54 -20.83
CA LEU A 87 -14.58 4.09 -19.44
C LEU A 87 -13.95 5.14 -18.52
N SER A 88 -14.56 5.34 -17.36
CA SER A 88 -14.00 6.11 -16.25
C SER A 88 -12.89 5.33 -15.52
N PRO A 89 -11.97 6.01 -14.80
CA PRO A 89 -10.95 5.33 -14.01
C PRO A 89 -11.53 4.31 -13.04
N ARG A 90 -12.71 4.59 -12.47
CA ARG A 90 -13.37 3.70 -11.51
C ARG A 90 -13.97 2.47 -12.16
N GLU A 91 -14.50 2.61 -13.36
CA GLU A 91 -15.01 1.46 -14.12
C GLU A 91 -13.87 0.50 -14.46
N ILE A 92 -12.73 1.03 -14.94
CA ILE A 92 -11.52 0.23 -15.19
C ILE A 92 -11.04 -0.44 -13.90
N ILE A 93 -10.98 0.29 -12.78
CA ILE A 93 -10.59 -0.30 -11.48
C ILE A 93 -11.54 -1.45 -11.10
N ASN A 94 -12.86 -1.27 -11.26
CA ASN A 94 -13.85 -2.28 -10.91
C ASN A 94 -13.73 -3.53 -11.80
N GLU A 95 -13.44 -3.36 -13.09
CA GLU A 95 -13.18 -4.47 -14.02
C GLU A 95 -11.91 -5.24 -13.66
N LEU A 96 -10.85 -4.54 -13.22
CA LEU A 96 -9.55 -5.12 -12.87
C LEU A 96 -9.52 -5.74 -11.46
N CYS A 97 -10.40 -5.32 -10.54
CA CYS A 97 -10.42 -5.81 -9.16
C CYS A 97 -10.49 -7.34 -9.05
N PRO A 98 -11.36 -8.06 -9.79
CA PRO A 98 -11.37 -9.51 -9.81
C PRO A 98 -10.06 -10.15 -10.26
N ASP A 99 -9.37 -9.56 -11.25
CA ASP A 99 -8.12 -10.10 -11.78
C ASP A 99 -6.95 -9.84 -10.84
N PHE A 100 -6.91 -8.67 -10.21
CA PHE A 100 -5.95 -8.37 -9.14
C PHE A 100 -6.10 -9.31 -7.95
N ALA A 101 -7.34 -9.71 -7.61
CA ALA A 101 -7.58 -10.67 -6.55
C ALA A 101 -7.04 -12.08 -6.85
N GLN A 102 -6.81 -12.43 -8.13
CA GLN A 102 -6.20 -13.70 -8.53
C GLN A 102 -4.67 -13.71 -8.36
N ILE A 103 -4.04 -12.54 -8.18
CA ILE A 103 -2.59 -12.43 -7.97
C ILE A 103 -2.28 -12.85 -6.52
N MET A 104 -1.99 -14.12 -6.31
CA MET A 104 -1.68 -14.65 -4.96
C MET A 104 -0.29 -14.25 -4.44
N LEU A 105 0.60 -13.74 -5.31
CA LEU A 105 1.98 -13.41 -4.96
C LEU A 105 2.11 -12.12 -4.13
N ALA A 106 1.14 -11.22 -4.22
CA ALA A 106 1.16 -9.92 -3.57
C ALA A 106 -0.25 -9.35 -3.44
N SER A 107 -0.44 -8.43 -2.51
CA SER A 107 -1.66 -7.61 -2.46
C SER A 107 -1.57 -6.52 -3.52
N VAL A 108 -2.52 -6.49 -4.44
CA VAL A 108 -2.64 -5.47 -5.50
C VAL A 108 -3.94 -4.71 -5.29
N ARG A 109 -3.86 -3.38 -5.29
CA ARG A 109 -5.03 -2.50 -5.09
C ARG A 109 -4.94 -1.28 -5.98
N ALA A 110 -6.01 -1.02 -6.74
CA ALA A 110 -6.12 0.20 -7.52
C ALA A 110 -7.07 1.21 -6.89
N PHE A 111 -6.76 2.50 -7.01
CA PHE A 111 -7.55 3.59 -6.44
C PHE A 111 -7.33 4.89 -7.24
N VAL A 112 -8.33 5.77 -7.21
CA VAL A 112 -8.22 7.13 -7.77
C VAL A 112 -7.71 8.07 -6.68
N PRO A 113 -6.69 8.91 -6.95
CA PRO A 113 -6.18 9.85 -5.94
C PRO A 113 -7.22 10.88 -5.49
N SER A 114 -7.31 11.10 -4.18
CA SER A 114 -8.25 12.04 -3.56
C SER A 114 -7.97 13.51 -3.90
N GLY A 115 -8.99 14.37 -3.79
CA GLY A 115 -8.96 15.80 -4.17
C GLY A 115 -7.94 16.65 -3.42
N PRO A 116 -7.47 17.77 -4.00
CA PRO A 116 -6.76 18.77 -3.22
C PRO A 116 -7.68 19.23 -2.07
N GLY A 117 -7.28 18.96 -0.83
CA GLY A 117 -8.06 19.24 0.38
C GLY A 117 -8.66 17.99 1.06
N ALA A 118 -8.70 16.85 0.37
CA ALA A 118 -8.86 15.57 1.04
C ALA A 118 -7.51 15.20 1.65
N GLY A 119 -7.42 15.16 2.98
CA GLY A 119 -6.26 14.60 3.68
C GLY A 119 -5.84 13.27 3.02
N GLY A 120 -4.53 13.06 2.91
CA GLY A 120 -3.90 12.05 2.04
C GLY A 120 -4.67 10.74 1.93
N GLY A 121 -4.69 10.16 0.72
CA GLY A 121 -5.51 9.01 0.27
C GLY A 121 -5.42 7.72 1.10
N GLY A 122 -5.71 7.82 2.39
CA GLY A 122 -5.99 6.74 3.31
C GLY A 122 -7.46 6.37 3.25
N SER A 123 -7.77 5.24 3.87
CA SER A 123 -9.15 4.79 4.03
C SER A 123 -10.01 5.91 4.65
N PRO A 124 -11.26 6.11 4.18
CA PRO A 124 -12.16 7.12 4.77
C PRO A 124 -12.46 6.87 6.26
N LEU A 125 -12.16 5.66 6.74
CA LEU A 125 -12.19 5.28 8.14
C LEU A 125 -10.84 4.65 8.53
N GLU A 126 -10.17 5.26 9.50
CA GLU A 126 -8.96 4.73 10.14
C GLU A 126 -9.22 4.55 11.63
N VAL A 127 -8.84 3.41 12.19
CA VAL A 127 -9.05 3.09 13.61
C VAL A 127 -7.71 2.84 14.29
N ALA A 128 -7.28 3.79 15.12
CA ALA A 128 -6.09 3.65 15.93
C ALA A 128 -6.39 2.87 17.22
N LEU A 129 -5.83 1.66 17.34
CA LEU A 129 -6.00 0.82 18.52
C LEU A 129 -4.82 1.00 19.49
N LYS A 130 -5.11 1.40 20.73
CA LYS A 130 -4.11 1.47 21.82
C LYS A 130 -4.31 0.29 22.76
N ALA A 131 -3.21 -0.40 23.07
CA ALA A 131 -3.22 -1.50 24.05
C ALA A 131 -1.98 -1.44 24.96
N PRO A 132 -2.00 -2.12 26.12
CA PRO A 132 -0.90 -2.10 27.08
C PRO A 132 0.38 -2.82 26.63
N SER A 133 0.28 -3.74 25.66
CA SER A 133 1.42 -4.46 25.09
C SER A 133 1.17 -4.75 23.60
N PHE A 134 2.25 -5.05 22.85
CA PHE A 134 2.16 -5.40 21.43
C PHE A 134 1.36 -6.69 21.20
N GLU A 135 1.47 -7.66 22.09
CA GLU A 135 0.72 -8.92 22.01
C GLU A 135 -0.78 -8.68 22.16
N ARG A 136 -1.18 -7.86 23.13
CA ARG A 136 -2.58 -7.47 23.32
C ARG A 136 -3.09 -6.60 22.17
N ALA A 137 -2.25 -5.70 21.65
CA ALA A 137 -2.60 -4.92 20.46
C ALA A 137 -2.89 -5.82 19.26
N ALA A 138 -2.04 -6.83 19.02
CA ALA A 138 -2.22 -7.79 17.93
C ALA A 138 -3.48 -8.67 18.11
N GLU A 139 -3.80 -9.04 19.35
CA GLU A 139 -5.04 -9.77 19.67
C GLU A 139 -6.28 -8.92 19.37
N TYR A 140 -6.36 -7.71 19.92
CA TYR A 140 -7.51 -6.83 19.73
C TYR A 140 -7.66 -6.38 18.28
N SER A 141 -6.56 -6.13 17.58
CA SER A 141 -6.56 -5.82 16.15
C SER A 141 -7.17 -6.96 15.33
N ARG A 142 -6.85 -8.23 15.65
CA ARG A 142 -7.46 -9.40 15.00
C ARG A 142 -8.96 -9.51 15.26
N GLN A 143 -9.40 -9.28 16.50
CA GLN A 143 -10.82 -9.32 16.84
C GLN A 143 -11.61 -8.22 16.12
N LEU A 144 -11.02 -7.02 16.02
CA LEU A 144 -11.62 -5.88 15.34
C LEU A 144 -11.73 -6.12 13.82
N ASP A 145 -10.67 -6.63 13.20
CA ASP A 145 -10.64 -7.01 11.77
C ASP A 145 -11.75 -8.03 11.45
N GLY A 146 -11.92 -9.05 12.30
CA GLY A 146 -12.98 -10.05 12.14
C GLY A 146 -14.39 -9.45 12.21
N ARG A 147 -14.64 -8.51 13.12
CA ARG A 147 -15.94 -7.83 13.24
C ARG A 147 -16.22 -6.88 12.07
N MET A 148 -15.19 -6.17 11.60
CA MET A 148 -15.33 -5.26 10.47
C MET A 148 -15.66 -6.01 9.18
N ARG A 149 -14.98 -7.14 8.92
CA ARG A 149 -15.24 -8.00 7.76
C ARG A 149 -16.62 -8.67 7.78
N ALA A 150 -17.23 -8.82 8.95
CA ALA A 150 -18.56 -9.39 9.09
C ALA A 150 -19.69 -8.40 8.73
N SER A 151 -19.37 -7.10 8.65
CA SER A 151 -20.35 -6.07 8.26
C SER A 151 -20.43 -5.96 6.74
N PRO A 152 -21.62 -6.04 6.12
CA PRO A 152 -21.77 -5.91 4.66
C PRO A 152 -21.41 -4.50 4.15
N ASP A 153 -21.44 -3.48 5.01
CA ASP A 153 -21.17 -2.09 4.65
C ASP A 153 -19.68 -1.73 4.66
N ILE A 154 -18.81 -2.63 5.13
CA ILE A 154 -17.37 -2.38 5.25
C ILE A 154 -16.62 -3.24 4.24
N VAL A 155 -16.00 -2.58 3.27
CA VAL A 155 -15.14 -3.21 2.29
C VAL A 155 -13.67 -2.90 2.57
N ASP A 156 -12.78 -3.79 2.11
CA ASP A 156 -11.33 -3.51 2.03
C ASP A 156 -10.60 -3.23 3.36
N VAL A 157 -10.96 -3.98 4.42
CA VAL A 157 -10.32 -3.89 5.75
C VAL A 157 -8.84 -4.27 5.68
N ARG A 158 -7.95 -3.37 6.16
CA ARG A 158 -6.49 -3.58 6.22
C ARG A 158 -5.96 -3.32 7.63
N ARG A 159 -5.01 -4.16 8.08
CA ARG A 159 -4.26 -3.96 9.31
C ARG A 159 -2.86 -3.47 8.97
N ASP A 160 -2.42 -2.38 9.61
CA ASP A 160 -1.06 -1.85 9.42
C ASP A 160 0.02 -2.66 10.14
N TYR A 161 -0.34 -3.38 11.20
CA TYR A 161 0.60 -4.11 12.02
C TYR A 161 0.68 -5.59 11.62
N GLU A 162 1.78 -5.96 10.95
CA GLU A 162 2.19 -7.36 10.73
C GLU A 162 3.30 -7.75 11.71
N MET A 163 3.01 -8.72 12.58
CA MET A 163 3.88 -9.15 13.68
C MET A 163 5.17 -9.88 13.22
N ASN A 164 5.28 -10.22 11.93
CA ASN A 164 6.33 -11.07 11.38
C ASN A 164 7.30 -10.32 10.46
N THR A 165 7.63 -9.06 10.74
CA THR A 165 8.74 -8.42 10.03
C THR A 165 10.06 -9.02 10.55
N PRO A 166 10.81 -9.79 9.75
CA PRO A 166 12.09 -10.33 10.20
C PRO A 166 13.04 -9.17 10.47
N GLY A 167 13.42 -9.01 11.73
CA GLY A 167 14.41 -8.04 12.19
C GLY A 167 15.54 -8.76 12.91
N TYR A 168 16.74 -8.21 12.82
CA TYR A 168 17.88 -8.67 13.60
C TYR A 168 17.95 -7.86 14.90
N ASP A 169 17.71 -8.49 16.05
CA ASP A 169 17.97 -7.90 17.36
C ASP A 169 19.45 -8.10 17.71
N ILE A 170 20.25 -7.05 17.53
CA ILE A 170 21.68 -7.08 17.83
C ILE A 170 21.91 -6.50 19.21
N ARG A 171 22.24 -7.35 20.18
CA ARG A 171 22.57 -6.94 21.54
C ARG A 171 24.09 -6.90 21.74
N VAL A 172 24.64 -5.70 21.84
CA VAL A 172 26.06 -5.50 22.15
C VAL A 172 26.28 -5.63 23.65
N ASN A 173 27.07 -6.62 24.07
CA ASN A 173 27.51 -6.73 25.45
C ASN A 173 28.64 -5.71 25.70
N ARG A 174 28.29 -4.61 26.38
CA ARG A 174 29.23 -3.50 26.66
C ARG A 174 30.37 -3.89 27.59
N GLU A 175 30.10 -4.76 28.57
CA GLU A 175 31.12 -5.19 29.54
C GLU A 175 32.23 -5.95 28.84
N ARG A 176 31.87 -6.91 27.98
CA ARG A 176 32.84 -7.63 27.16
C ARG A 176 33.54 -6.73 26.16
N ALA A 177 32.86 -5.77 25.54
CA ALA A 177 33.50 -4.83 24.60
C ALA A 177 34.62 -4.03 25.27
N CYS A 178 34.41 -3.56 26.51
CA CYS A 178 35.43 -2.89 27.29
C CYS A 178 36.63 -3.78 27.63
N GLU A 179 36.42 -5.09 27.88
CA GLU A 179 37.51 -6.04 28.17
C GLU A 179 38.47 -6.23 26.97
N ILE A 180 37.96 -6.13 25.75
CA ILE A 180 38.74 -6.21 24.51
C ILE A 180 39.28 -4.85 24.03
N GLY A 181 39.07 -3.79 24.83
CA GLY A 181 39.58 -2.44 24.53
C GLY A 181 38.78 -1.68 23.45
N GLU A 182 37.63 -2.20 23.04
CA GLU A 182 36.82 -1.64 21.97
C GLU A 182 35.57 -0.95 22.53
N ASP A 183 35.32 0.28 22.08
CA ASP A 183 34.14 1.03 22.51
C ASP A 183 32.89 0.48 21.79
N ALA A 184 31.80 0.28 22.53
CA ALA A 184 30.53 -0.15 21.95
C ALA A 184 30.02 0.77 20.82
N ARG A 185 30.46 2.03 20.79
CA ARG A 185 30.23 2.98 19.69
C ARG A 185 30.90 2.55 18.39
N VAL A 186 32.14 2.07 18.45
CA VAL A 186 32.88 1.58 17.27
C VAL A 186 32.17 0.38 16.66
N ILE A 187 31.72 -0.58 17.49
CA ILE A 187 30.94 -1.74 17.05
C ILE A 187 29.64 -1.29 16.37
N SER A 188 28.95 -0.29 16.94
CA SER A 188 27.70 0.24 16.40
C SER A 188 27.90 0.94 15.04
N ASP A 189 29.00 1.70 14.89
CA ASP A 189 29.31 2.41 13.64
C ASP A 189 29.78 1.47 12.52
N VAL A 190 30.52 0.41 12.86
CA VAL A 190 30.88 -0.65 11.89
C VAL A 190 29.64 -1.39 11.42
N MET A 191 28.72 -1.75 12.32
CA MET A 191 27.45 -2.37 11.95
C MET A 191 26.60 -1.44 11.08
N ARG A 192 26.51 -0.15 11.41
CA ARG A 192 25.77 0.82 10.60
C ARG A 192 26.35 0.90 9.18
N THR A 193 27.67 0.96 9.06
CA THR A 193 28.38 0.98 7.77
C THR A 193 28.17 -0.32 6.99
N PHE A 194 28.24 -1.47 7.67
CA PHE A 194 28.02 -2.78 7.07
C PHE A 194 26.61 -2.94 6.51
N PHE A 195 25.56 -2.59 7.28
CA PHE A 195 24.18 -2.65 6.81
C PHE A 195 23.83 -1.57 5.77
N ALA A 196 24.49 -0.41 5.83
CA ALA A 196 24.32 0.64 4.81
C ALA A 196 24.94 0.24 3.47
N CYS A 197 26.06 -0.49 3.46
CA CYS A 197 26.79 -0.86 2.24
C CYS A 197 26.40 -2.24 1.68
N GLY A 198 25.95 -3.17 2.55
CA GLY A 198 25.64 -4.56 2.22
C GLY A 198 24.37 -4.80 1.39
N ARG A 199 23.65 -3.75 0.97
CA ARG A 199 22.39 -3.86 0.20
C ARG A 199 22.56 -3.57 -1.30
N SER A 200 23.81 -3.48 -1.79
CA SER A 200 24.14 -3.07 -3.18
C SER A 200 24.58 -4.18 -4.15
N ARG A 201 24.35 -5.47 -3.83
CA ARG A 201 24.61 -6.56 -4.78
C ARG A 201 23.52 -7.61 -4.75
#